data_AF-A0A535LVY8-F1
#
_entry.id   AF-A0A535LVY8-F1
#
_cell.length_a   1.000
_cell.length_b   1.000
_cell.length_c   1.000
_cell.angle_alpha   90.00
_cell.angle_beta   90.00
_cell.angle_gamma   90.00
#
_symmetry.space_group_name_H-M   'P 1'
#
loop_
_entity.id
_entity.type
_entity.pdbx_description
1 polymer ?
#
loop_
_entity_poly.entity_id
_entity_poly.type
_entity_poly.pdbx_seq_one_letter_code
_entity_poly.pdbx_strand_id
1 'polypeptide(L)'
;MRLRIRQLDACLERLEGAHERGAVTLSGALALTIGRYVPGLVPGMTITHAIDLVMREQEPHLACSGAVRPGDRREPARPTPPDPPAVNGGRVTAIDENAARQLTERIRAAAHTAHRLCSLLVEAHERRAWVALGYPTWSEYIRTEFRLSRSRSYELLEHGRVVRDLESATGLSGIPDISPHAAAQIKPHLDEVVQAIRARCRGLPPEGIARVADQVVREVRARHSIDRTDRRALEACGIDLSRLYHAVHTLALMPEVGTLLPVIPPGDAHRLDGLDRACSWLTELARAWSRSQETTGTLGVAS
;
A
#
# COMPACT_ATOMS: atom_id res chain seq x y z
N MET A 1 -2.48 14.56 13.38
CA MET A 1 -1.88 14.51 12.03
C MET A 1 -2.02 13.13 11.38
N ARG A 2 -1.52 12.04 11.98
CA ARG A 2 -1.59 10.67 11.42
C ARG A 2 -3.01 10.15 11.13
N LEU A 3 -4.01 10.53 11.93
CA LEU A 3 -5.41 10.12 11.72
C LEU A 3 -6.03 10.76 10.46
N ARG A 4 -5.66 12.00 10.13
CA ARG A 4 -6.23 12.75 9.00
C ARG A 4 -5.67 12.27 7.66
N ILE A 5 -4.38 11.92 7.61
CA ILE A 5 -3.77 11.25 6.44
C ILE A 5 -4.48 9.94 6.14
N ARG A 6 -4.69 9.09 7.16
CA ARG A 6 -5.40 7.79 6.98
C ARG A 6 -6.83 7.97 6.49
N GLN A 7 -7.52 9.02 6.93
CA GLN A 7 -8.87 9.34 6.47
C GLN A 7 -8.89 9.78 5.01
N LEU A 8 -7.89 10.54 4.57
CA LEU A 8 -7.75 10.98 3.18
C LEU A 8 -7.31 9.82 2.26
N ASP A 9 -6.45 8.92 2.74
CA ASP A 9 -6.06 7.69 2.03
C ASP A 9 -7.30 6.78 1.81
N ALA A 10 -8.13 6.61 2.83
CA ALA A 10 -9.39 5.88 2.71
C ALA A 10 -10.41 6.56 1.77
N CYS A 11 -10.33 7.88 1.58
CA CYS A 11 -11.13 8.57 0.57
C CYS A 11 -10.63 8.28 -0.84
N LEU A 12 -9.31 8.21 -1.04
CA LEU A 12 -8.68 7.87 -2.31
C LEU A 12 -8.98 6.45 -2.75
N GLU A 13 -8.79 5.45 -1.88
CA GLU A 13 -9.09 4.05 -2.21
C GLU A 13 -10.53 3.87 -2.70
N ARG A 14 -11.48 4.63 -2.13
CA ARG A 14 -12.90 4.57 -2.51
C ARG A 14 -13.17 5.24 -3.86
N LEU A 15 -12.48 6.33 -4.16
CA LEU A 15 -12.57 7.03 -5.45
C LEU A 15 -11.92 6.21 -6.56
N GLU A 16 -10.74 5.65 -6.29
CA GLU A 16 -9.98 4.78 -7.21
C GLU A 16 -10.77 3.51 -7.51
N GLY A 17 -11.30 2.83 -6.49
CA GLY A 17 -12.16 1.66 -6.70
C GLY A 17 -13.45 1.99 -7.48
N ALA A 18 -14.00 3.20 -7.35
CA ALA A 18 -15.13 3.63 -8.18
C ALA A 18 -14.71 3.87 -9.64
N HIS A 19 -13.53 4.45 -9.87
CA HIS A 19 -12.98 4.66 -11.21
C HIS A 19 -12.68 3.32 -11.91
N GLU A 20 -12.11 2.35 -11.20
CA GLU A 20 -11.83 1.00 -11.70
C GLU A 20 -13.09 0.25 -12.12
N ARG A 21 -14.22 0.52 -11.47
CA ARG A 21 -15.55 -0.01 -11.86
C ARG A 21 -16.18 0.76 -13.03
N GLY A 22 -15.44 1.65 -13.68
CA GLY A 22 -15.88 2.40 -14.86
C GLY A 22 -16.71 3.64 -14.54
N ALA A 23 -16.80 4.07 -13.29
CA ALA A 23 -17.48 5.31 -12.96
C ALA A 23 -16.64 6.51 -13.42
N VAL A 24 -17.27 7.39 -14.20
CA VAL A 24 -16.64 8.61 -14.73
C VAL A 24 -16.93 9.81 -13.82
N THR A 25 -18.08 9.80 -13.14
CA THR A 25 -18.55 10.87 -12.26
C THR A 25 -18.83 10.38 -10.84
N LEU A 26 -18.73 11.31 -9.90
CA LEU A 26 -18.91 11.08 -8.48
C LEU A 26 -20.40 10.93 -8.17
N SER A 27 -20.80 9.75 -7.71
CA SER A 27 -22.19 9.51 -7.31
C SER A 27 -22.56 10.34 -6.08
N GLY A 28 -23.84 10.69 -5.93
CA GLY A 28 -24.32 11.48 -4.78
C GLY A 28 -24.05 10.80 -3.44
N ALA A 29 -24.22 9.47 -3.37
CA ALA A 29 -23.92 8.69 -2.18
C ALA A 29 -22.42 8.71 -1.84
N LEU A 30 -21.54 8.63 -2.85
CA LEU A 30 -20.09 8.72 -2.63
C LEU A 30 -19.71 10.13 -2.20
N ALA A 31 -20.16 11.17 -2.91
CA ALA A 31 -19.91 12.58 -2.58
C ALA A 31 -20.27 12.94 -1.12
N LEU A 32 -21.44 12.51 -0.62
CA LEU A 32 -21.84 12.71 0.78
C LEU A 32 -20.90 11.98 1.77
N THR A 33 -20.42 10.80 1.38
CA THR A 33 -19.60 9.95 2.24
C THR A 33 -18.17 10.45 2.39
N ILE A 34 -17.57 11.01 1.35
CA ILE A 34 -16.18 11.53 1.37
C ILE A 34 -16.10 13.05 1.54
N GLY A 35 -17.15 13.80 1.18
CA GLY A 35 -17.22 15.26 1.31
C GLY A 35 -17.13 15.78 2.75
N ARG A 36 -17.41 14.92 3.75
CA ARG A 36 -17.17 15.23 5.17
C ARG A 36 -15.69 15.37 5.54
N TYR A 37 -14.79 14.83 4.73
CA TYR A 37 -13.34 14.86 4.96
C TYR A 37 -12.62 15.80 3.98
N VAL A 38 -13.19 16.00 2.79
CA VAL A 38 -12.63 16.83 1.71
C VAL A 38 -13.67 17.86 1.27
N PRO A 39 -13.55 19.13 1.72
CA PRO A 39 -14.44 20.20 1.30
C PRO A 39 -14.39 20.42 -0.22
N GLY A 40 -15.54 20.62 -0.85
CA GLY A 40 -15.63 20.93 -2.29
C GLY A 40 -15.93 19.75 -3.21
N LEU A 41 -16.05 18.52 -2.67
CA LEU A 41 -16.58 17.39 -3.43
C LEU A 41 -18.09 17.52 -3.64
N VAL A 42 -18.52 17.57 -4.90
CA VAL A 42 -19.93 17.68 -5.28
C VAL A 42 -20.38 16.50 -6.15
N PRO A 43 -21.65 16.05 -6.04
CA PRO A 43 -22.21 15.05 -6.95
C PRO A 43 -22.07 15.48 -8.41
N GLY A 44 -21.74 14.54 -9.30
CA GLY A 44 -21.56 14.81 -10.74
C GLY A 44 -20.17 15.34 -11.13
N MET A 45 -19.32 15.69 -10.17
CA MET A 45 -17.90 15.97 -10.41
C MET A 45 -17.19 14.76 -11.02
N THR A 46 -16.23 14.93 -11.93
CA THR A 46 -15.48 13.78 -12.45
C THR A 46 -14.68 13.12 -11.34
N ILE A 47 -14.57 11.79 -11.37
CA ILE A 47 -13.82 11.07 -10.33
C ILE A 47 -12.35 11.51 -10.32
N THR A 48 -11.76 11.81 -11.48
CA THR A 48 -10.41 12.38 -11.59
C THR A 48 -10.29 13.71 -10.83
N HIS A 49 -11.24 14.64 -11.01
CA HIS A 49 -11.21 15.91 -10.29
C HIS A 49 -11.44 15.73 -8.79
N ALA A 50 -12.30 14.79 -8.40
CA ALA A 50 -12.52 14.45 -6.99
C ALA A 50 -11.22 13.90 -6.34
N ILE A 51 -10.49 13.03 -7.04
CA ILE A 51 -9.18 12.52 -6.62
C ILE A 51 -8.18 13.67 -6.47
N ASP A 52 -8.15 14.62 -7.42
CA ASP A 52 -7.26 15.79 -7.36
C ASP A 52 -7.56 16.71 -6.17
N LEU A 53 -8.82 16.79 -5.72
CA LEU A 53 -9.20 17.53 -4.52
C LEU A 53 -8.76 16.82 -3.24
N VAL A 54 -8.99 15.51 -3.13
CA VAL A 54 -8.52 14.73 -1.97
C VAL A 54 -6.99 14.79 -1.85
N MET A 55 -6.29 14.69 -2.98
CA MET A 55 -4.83 14.78 -3.04
C MET A 55 -4.30 16.17 -2.68
N ARG A 56 -4.95 17.26 -3.10
CA ARG A 56 -4.62 18.63 -2.67
C ARG A 56 -4.79 18.81 -1.16
N GLU A 57 -5.80 18.20 -0.56
CA GLU A 57 -5.98 18.20 0.90
C GLU A 57 -4.94 17.35 1.65
N GLN A 58 -4.33 16.37 0.99
CA GLN A 58 -3.22 15.59 1.56
C GLN A 58 -1.88 16.35 1.52
N GLU A 59 -1.68 17.20 0.51
CA GLU A 59 -0.41 17.85 0.24
C GLU A 59 0.16 18.65 1.44
N PRO A 60 -0.62 19.43 2.22
CA PRO A 60 -0.14 20.10 3.43
C PRO A 60 0.29 19.15 4.54
N HIS A 61 -0.33 17.97 4.61
CA HIS A 61 0.00 16.94 5.60
C HIS A 61 1.24 16.12 5.21
N LEU A 62 1.58 16.13 3.92
CA LEU A 62 2.83 15.58 3.37
C LEU A 62 3.95 16.64 3.34
N ALA A 63 3.62 17.92 3.22
CA ALA A 63 4.53 19.06 3.04
C ALA A 63 4.86 19.83 4.32
N CYS A 64 4.45 19.39 5.52
CA CYS A 64 4.86 19.98 6.80
C CYS A 64 6.34 19.69 7.18
N SER A 65 7.20 19.65 6.17
CA SER A 65 8.65 19.83 6.21
C SER A 65 9.03 20.75 5.04
N GLY A 66 8.99 22.08 5.27
CA GLY A 66 9.62 23.07 4.40
C GLY A 66 8.69 23.75 3.39
N ALA A 67 8.09 24.86 3.81
CA ALA A 67 7.28 25.73 2.97
C ALA A 67 8.13 26.81 2.27
N VAL A 68 7.96 27.00 0.95
CA VAL A 68 8.16 28.29 0.26
C VAL A 68 7.17 28.41 -0.91
N ARG A 69 6.64 29.62 -1.11
CA ARG A 69 5.56 30.02 -2.05
C ARG A 69 6.09 30.28 -3.48
N PRO A 70 5.30 30.02 -4.54
CA PRO A 70 5.64 30.43 -5.90
C PRO A 70 4.81 31.62 -6.41
N GLY A 71 5.42 32.45 -7.25
CA GLY A 71 4.81 33.53 -8.01
C GLY A 71 5.10 33.41 -9.52
N ASP A 72 4.04 33.59 -10.29
CA ASP A 72 3.91 33.96 -11.71
C ASP A 72 4.72 33.28 -12.85
N ARG A 73 3.92 32.57 -13.68
CA ARG A 73 3.76 32.68 -15.15
C ARG A 73 4.41 31.67 -16.13
N ARG A 74 3.48 31.28 -17.04
CA ARG A 74 3.56 31.03 -18.51
C ARG A 74 3.85 29.60 -19.00
N GLU A 75 2.78 28.97 -19.48
CA GLU A 75 2.75 27.80 -20.37
C GLU A 75 3.44 28.07 -21.73
N PRO A 76 4.20 27.09 -22.25
CA PRO A 76 4.42 26.91 -23.67
C PRO A 76 3.66 25.70 -24.26
N ALA A 77 3.34 25.81 -25.54
CA ALA A 77 2.43 24.97 -26.31
C ALA A 77 2.89 23.52 -26.58
N ARG A 78 1.91 22.59 -26.63
CA ARG A 78 2.06 21.18 -26.99
C ARG A 78 2.32 20.97 -28.49
N PRO A 79 3.17 20.01 -28.89
CA PRO A 79 3.10 19.35 -30.19
C PRO A 79 2.32 18.03 -30.13
N THR A 80 1.49 17.78 -31.15
CA THR A 80 0.71 16.54 -31.35
C THR A 80 1.61 15.38 -31.82
N PRO A 81 1.45 14.14 -31.29
CA PRO A 81 2.15 12.97 -31.81
C PRO A 81 1.46 12.35 -33.04
N PRO A 82 2.22 11.76 -33.98
CA PRO A 82 1.67 11.04 -35.13
C PRO A 82 1.25 9.59 -34.79
N ASP A 83 0.30 9.06 -35.55
CA ASP A 83 -0.31 7.74 -35.37
C ASP A 83 0.65 6.56 -35.66
N PRO A 84 0.52 5.44 -34.92
CA PRO A 84 1.32 4.23 -35.16
C PRO A 84 0.76 3.36 -36.30
N PRO A 85 1.62 2.71 -37.10
CA PRO A 85 1.18 1.78 -38.14
C PRO A 85 0.82 0.39 -37.57
N ALA A 86 -0.12 -0.26 -38.26
CA ALA A 86 -0.68 -1.57 -37.92
C ALA A 86 0.35 -2.71 -38.00
N VAL A 87 0.41 -3.55 -36.96
CA VAL A 87 1.30 -4.72 -36.89
C VAL A 87 0.50 -6.00 -37.19
N ASN A 88 0.89 -6.69 -38.26
CA ASN A 88 0.39 -7.99 -38.69
C ASN A 88 0.77 -9.10 -37.69
N GLY A 89 -0.22 -9.94 -37.36
CA GLY A 89 -0.05 -11.12 -36.51
C GLY A 89 0.67 -12.26 -37.24
N GLY A 90 1.95 -12.47 -36.91
CA GLY A 90 2.72 -13.65 -37.28
C GLY A 90 2.80 -14.65 -36.13
N ARG A 91 2.50 -15.92 -36.40
CA ARG A 91 2.62 -17.05 -35.44
C ARG A 91 4.06 -17.10 -34.89
N VAL A 92 4.19 -17.07 -33.56
CA VAL A 92 5.47 -17.13 -32.84
C VAL A 92 6.14 -18.49 -33.08
N THR A 93 7.23 -18.51 -33.84
CA THR A 93 8.12 -19.67 -33.93
C THR A 93 8.97 -19.75 -32.66
N ALA A 94 9.18 -20.96 -32.13
CA ALA A 94 10.05 -21.18 -30.99
C ALA A 94 11.49 -20.75 -31.35
N ILE A 95 12.08 -19.90 -30.51
CA ILE A 95 13.45 -19.40 -30.69
C ILE A 95 14.45 -20.51 -30.31
N ASP A 96 15.59 -20.56 -31.01
CA ASP A 96 16.69 -21.45 -30.66
C ASP A 96 17.44 -21.00 -29.38
N GLU A 97 18.34 -21.83 -28.86
CA GLU A 97 19.05 -21.56 -27.60
C GLU A 97 19.85 -20.25 -27.63
N ASN A 98 20.50 -19.93 -28.76
CA ASN A 98 21.30 -18.71 -28.90
C ASN A 98 20.40 -17.47 -28.90
N ALA A 99 19.29 -17.51 -29.64
CA ALA A 99 18.28 -16.47 -29.63
C ALA A 99 17.63 -16.32 -28.24
N ALA A 100 17.40 -17.42 -27.50
CA ALA A 100 16.90 -17.38 -26.12
C ALA A 100 17.92 -16.71 -25.17
N ARG A 101 19.21 -17.01 -25.31
CA ARG A 101 20.27 -16.38 -24.50
C ARG A 101 20.37 -14.88 -24.79
N GLN A 102 20.35 -14.48 -26.06
CA GLN A 102 20.35 -13.07 -26.46
C GLN A 102 19.10 -12.33 -25.98
N LEU A 103 17.92 -12.96 -26.05
CA LEU A 103 16.68 -12.41 -25.49
C LEU A 103 16.80 -12.23 -23.97
N THR A 104 17.38 -13.20 -23.28
CA THR A 104 17.59 -13.14 -21.82
C THR A 104 18.53 -12.01 -21.43
N GLU A 105 19.64 -11.81 -22.15
CA GLU A 105 20.54 -10.68 -21.89
C GLU A 105 19.88 -9.32 -22.16
N ARG A 106 19.05 -9.23 -23.21
CA ARG A 106 18.26 -8.02 -23.48
C ARG A 106 17.25 -7.73 -22.36
N ILE A 107 16.59 -8.77 -21.84
CA ILE A 107 15.69 -8.65 -20.68
C ILE A 107 16.47 -8.16 -19.45
N ARG A 108 17.65 -8.72 -19.17
CA ARG A 108 18.50 -8.31 -18.05
C ARG A 108 18.92 -6.84 -18.17
N ALA A 109 19.37 -6.42 -19.35
CA ALA A 109 19.73 -5.02 -19.60
C ALA A 109 18.54 -4.06 -19.44
N ALA A 110 17.35 -4.48 -19.89
CA ALA A 110 16.12 -3.71 -19.71
C ALA A 110 15.72 -3.60 -18.22
N ALA A 111 15.85 -4.67 -17.45
CA ALA A 111 15.60 -4.67 -16.02
C ALA A 111 16.54 -3.70 -15.27
N HIS A 112 17.84 -3.73 -15.60
CA HIS A 112 18.81 -2.78 -15.03
C HIS A 112 18.47 -1.32 -15.37
N THR A 113 18.03 -1.06 -16.60
CA THR A 113 17.57 0.26 -17.03
C THR A 113 16.32 0.70 -16.25
N ALA A 114 15.36 -0.20 -16.03
CA ALA A 114 14.15 0.07 -15.26
C ALA A 114 14.47 0.36 -13.78
N HIS A 115 15.41 -0.38 -13.19
CA HIS A 115 15.92 -0.11 -11.85
C HIS A 115 16.53 1.30 -11.77
N ARG A 116 17.42 1.64 -12.70
CA ARG A 116 18.05 2.97 -12.76
C ARG A 116 17.02 4.08 -12.95
N LEU A 117 15.99 3.87 -13.76
CA LEU A 117 14.88 4.81 -13.92
C LEU A 117 14.18 5.05 -12.59
N CYS A 118 13.86 4.01 -11.82
CA CYS A 118 13.20 4.17 -10.52
C CYS A 118 14.05 5.02 -9.56
N SER A 119 15.35 4.76 -9.46
CA SER A 119 16.27 5.54 -8.63
C SER A 119 16.33 7.01 -9.06
N LEU A 120 16.40 7.29 -10.36
CA LEU A 120 16.40 8.66 -10.90
C LEU A 120 15.06 9.37 -10.69
N LEU A 121 13.93 8.65 -10.78
CA LEU A 121 12.62 9.23 -10.47
C LEU A 121 12.51 9.59 -8.99
N VAL A 122 13.02 8.75 -8.09
CA VAL A 122 13.07 9.08 -6.65
C VAL A 122 13.90 10.32 -6.41
N GLU A 123 15.09 10.39 -7.02
CA GLU A 123 15.97 11.56 -6.91
C GLU A 123 15.31 12.83 -7.46
N ALA A 124 14.72 12.76 -8.66
CA ALA A 124 13.99 13.85 -9.28
C ALA A 124 12.81 14.28 -8.39
N HIS A 125 12.15 13.32 -7.73
CA HIS A 125 11.05 13.61 -6.83
C HIS A 125 11.52 14.31 -5.54
N GLU A 126 12.59 13.82 -4.92
CA GLU A 126 13.18 14.40 -3.70
C GLU A 126 13.74 15.82 -3.94
N ARG A 127 14.38 16.02 -5.10
CA ARG A 127 14.97 17.31 -5.50
C ARG A 127 13.97 18.26 -6.16
N ARG A 128 12.71 17.85 -6.27
CA ARG A 128 11.64 18.63 -6.87
C ARG A 128 11.97 19.13 -8.28
N ALA A 129 12.53 18.25 -9.12
CA ALA A 129 12.99 18.58 -10.48
C ALA A 129 11.89 19.27 -11.32
N TRP A 130 10.63 18.86 -11.14
CA TRP A 130 9.49 19.48 -11.82
C TRP A 130 9.33 20.98 -11.50
N VAL A 131 9.60 21.40 -10.25
CA VAL A 131 9.53 22.80 -9.85
C VAL A 131 10.63 23.60 -10.53
N ALA A 132 11.85 23.07 -10.54
CA ALA A 132 12.99 23.71 -11.20
C ALA A 132 12.78 23.86 -12.71
N LEU A 133 12.03 22.94 -13.31
CA LEU A 133 11.66 22.95 -14.73
C LEU A 133 10.36 23.72 -15.02
N GLY A 134 9.73 24.32 -14.00
CA GLY A 134 8.54 25.17 -14.18
C GLY A 134 7.21 24.43 -14.29
N TYR A 135 7.19 23.12 -14.05
CA TYR A 135 5.94 22.36 -13.98
C TYR A 135 5.23 22.61 -12.64
N PRO A 136 3.91 22.82 -12.62
CA PRO A 136 3.18 23.12 -11.39
C PRO A 136 3.07 21.89 -10.48
N THR A 137 3.06 20.68 -11.06
CA THR A 137 2.94 19.43 -10.29
C THR A 137 3.86 18.34 -10.83
N TRP A 138 4.24 17.40 -9.96
CA TRP A 138 4.92 16.16 -10.34
C TRP A 138 4.17 15.40 -11.44
N SER A 139 2.84 15.36 -11.34
CA SER A 139 1.99 14.61 -12.28
C SER A 139 2.03 15.20 -13.68
N GLU A 140 2.13 16.52 -13.80
CA GLU A 140 2.29 17.18 -15.09
C GLU A 140 3.67 16.94 -15.68
N TYR A 141 4.73 17.07 -14.87
CA TYR A 141 6.09 16.72 -15.29
C TYR A 141 6.18 15.28 -15.80
N ILE A 142 5.63 14.32 -15.06
CA ILE A 142 5.71 12.92 -15.45
C ILE A 142 4.89 12.58 -16.70
N ARG A 143 3.70 13.17 -16.82
CA ARG A 143 2.86 12.98 -18.00
C ARG A 143 3.50 13.58 -19.25
N THR A 144 4.11 14.76 -19.13
CA THR A 144 4.69 15.49 -20.26
C THR A 144 6.02 14.89 -20.69
N GLU A 145 6.94 14.65 -19.76
CA GLU A 145 8.30 14.22 -20.07
C GLU A 145 8.41 12.71 -20.31
N PHE A 146 7.69 11.90 -19.53
CA PHE A 146 7.85 10.44 -19.53
C PHE A 146 6.62 9.69 -20.06
N ARG A 147 5.52 10.39 -20.36
CA ARG A 147 4.24 9.81 -20.81
C ARG A 147 3.72 8.71 -19.87
N LEU A 148 4.05 8.78 -18.59
CA LEU A 148 3.56 7.85 -17.58
C LEU A 148 2.30 8.40 -16.93
N SER A 149 1.41 7.49 -16.50
CA SER A 149 0.31 7.86 -15.62
C SER A 149 0.85 8.25 -14.24
N ARG A 150 0.10 9.10 -13.53
CA ARG A 150 0.43 9.50 -12.16
C ARG A 150 0.57 8.29 -11.23
N SER A 151 -0.39 7.37 -11.24
CA SER A 151 -0.37 6.16 -10.41
C SER A 151 0.87 5.32 -10.71
N ARG A 152 1.17 5.09 -12.00
CA ARG A 152 2.38 4.38 -12.40
C ARG A 152 3.66 5.07 -11.92
N SER A 153 3.70 6.40 -11.94
CA SER A 153 4.84 7.17 -11.44
C SER A 153 5.07 6.96 -9.95
N TYR A 154 4.01 6.92 -9.14
CA TYR A 154 4.11 6.70 -7.70
C TYR A 154 4.46 5.25 -7.36
N GLU A 155 3.95 4.27 -8.12
CA GLU A 155 4.41 2.88 -8.02
C GLU A 155 5.92 2.77 -8.25
N LEU A 156 6.47 3.45 -9.26
CA LEU A 156 7.91 3.45 -9.54
C LEU A 156 8.71 4.16 -8.45
N LEU A 157 8.21 5.27 -7.90
CA LEU A 157 8.82 5.96 -6.76
C LEU A 157 8.85 5.06 -5.51
N GLU A 158 7.72 4.44 -5.21
CA GLU A 158 7.56 3.52 -4.10
C GLU A 158 8.52 2.33 -4.23
N HIS A 159 8.55 1.72 -5.41
CA HIS A 159 9.48 0.64 -5.70
C HIS A 159 10.93 1.09 -5.53
N GLY A 160 11.30 2.25 -6.07
CA GLY A 160 12.66 2.81 -5.95
C GLY A 160 13.06 3.10 -4.50
N ARG A 161 12.14 3.56 -3.64
CA ARG A 161 12.40 3.79 -2.21
C ARG A 161 12.67 2.48 -1.47
N VAL A 162 11.82 1.47 -1.67
CA VAL A 162 12.02 0.13 -1.07
C VAL A 162 13.38 -0.44 -1.49
N VAL A 163 13.71 -0.34 -2.78
CA VAL A 163 15.00 -0.80 -3.28
C VAL A 163 16.16 -0.06 -2.62
N ARG A 164 16.13 1.27 -2.54
CA ARG A 164 17.17 2.07 -1.86
C ARG A 164 17.36 1.68 -0.39
N ASP A 165 16.27 1.39 0.33
CA ASP A 165 16.33 0.98 1.74
C ASP A 165 17.00 -0.39 1.89
N LEU A 166 16.72 -1.32 0.96
CA LEU A 166 17.36 -2.63 0.95
C LEU A 166 18.82 -2.56 0.50
N GLU A 167 19.16 -1.76 -0.51
CA GLU A 167 20.54 -1.50 -0.92
C GLU A 167 21.36 -0.87 0.22
N SER A 168 20.75 0.03 0.99
CA SER A 168 21.37 0.59 2.20
C SER A 168 21.57 -0.47 3.29
N ALA A 169 20.70 -1.47 3.37
CA ALA A 169 20.82 -2.58 4.32
C ALA A 169 21.89 -3.59 3.93
N THR A 170 22.08 -3.83 2.63
CA THR A 170 23.08 -4.76 2.08
C THR A 170 24.44 -4.10 1.88
N GLY A 171 24.48 -2.78 1.71
CA GLY A 171 25.68 -2.05 1.31
C GLY A 171 26.05 -2.23 -0.17
N LEU A 172 25.16 -2.83 -0.97
CA LEU A 172 25.41 -3.19 -2.37
C LEU A 172 24.29 -2.64 -3.27
N SER A 173 24.67 -1.97 -4.36
CA SER A 173 23.71 -1.50 -5.36
C SER A 173 23.18 -2.67 -6.21
N GLY A 174 21.90 -2.61 -6.55
CA GLY A 174 21.16 -3.64 -7.30
C GLY A 174 20.84 -4.89 -6.47
N ILE A 175 21.13 -4.90 -5.17
CA ILE A 175 20.96 -6.08 -4.31
C ILE A 175 20.11 -5.72 -3.08
N PRO A 176 18.99 -6.42 -2.85
CA PRO A 176 18.45 -7.54 -3.63
C PRO A 176 17.73 -7.09 -4.91
N ASP A 177 17.79 -7.91 -5.96
CA ASP A 177 17.00 -7.71 -7.19
C ASP A 177 15.56 -8.18 -6.92
N ILE A 178 14.69 -7.21 -6.62
CA ILE A 178 13.29 -7.49 -6.27
C ILE A 178 12.35 -6.91 -7.32
N SER A 179 11.28 -7.65 -7.62
CA SER A 179 10.23 -7.13 -8.50
C SER A 179 9.38 -6.06 -7.80
N PRO A 180 8.71 -5.15 -8.54
CA PRO A 180 7.77 -4.19 -7.97
C PRO A 180 6.66 -4.84 -7.13
N HIS A 181 6.21 -6.02 -7.56
CA HIS A 181 5.22 -6.79 -6.80
C HIS A 181 5.78 -7.29 -5.46
N ALA A 182 7.00 -7.81 -5.44
CA ALA A 182 7.65 -8.23 -4.21
C ALA A 182 7.90 -7.04 -3.28
N ALA A 183 8.33 -5.90 -3.82
CA ALA A 183 8.52 -4.65 -3.08
C ALA A 183 7.22 -4.19 -2.39
N ALA A 184 6.09 -4.21 -3.10
CA ALA A 184 4.79 -3.83 -2.55
C ALA A 184 4.34 -4.77 -1.42
N GLN A 185 4.64 -6.07 -1.52
CA GLN A 185 4.28 -7.05 -0.48
C GLN A 185 5.08 -6.88 0.81
N ILE A 186 6.36 -6.49 0.72
CA ILE A 186 7.20 -6.31 1.90
C ILE A 186 7.11 -4.92 2.52
N LYS A 187 6.62 -3.92 1.77
CA LYS A 187 6.55 -2.52 2.23
C LYS A 187 5.95 -2.35 3.63
N PRO A 188 4.84 -3.01 4.02
CA PRO A 188 4.28 -2.85 5.37
C PRO A 188 5.22 -3.33 6.48
N HIS A 189 6.20 -4.16 6.13
CA HIS A 189 7.16 -4.81 7.03
C HIS A 189 8.61 -4.46 6.64
N LEU A 190 8.83 -3.35 5.93
CA LEU A 190 10.14 -3.00 5.38
C LEU A 190 11.20 -2.85 6.47
N ASP A 191 10.84 -2.24 7.60
CA ASP A 191 11.74 -2.11 8.75
C ASP A 191 12.22 -3.47 9.26
N GLU A 192 11.31 -4.46 9.35
CA GLU A 192 11.67 -5.82 9.76
C GLU A 192 12.65 -6.45 8.77
N VAL A 193 12.37 -6.33 7.47
CA VAL A 193 13.24 -6.84 6.41
C VAL A 193 14.62 -6.20 6.49
N VAL A 194 14.71 -4.87 6.58
CA VAL A 194 15.97 -4.12 6.67
C VAL A 194 16.79 -4.56 7.89
N GLN A 195 16.15 -4.71 9.06
CA GLN A 195 16.84 -5.14 10.27
C GLN A 195 17.32 -6.60 10.17
N ALA A 196 16.50 -7.48 9.60
CA ALA A 196 16.90 -8.88 9.38
C ALA A 196 18.06 -9.02 8.38
N ILE A 197 18.06 -8.24 7.29
CA ILE A 197 19.17 -8.18 6.34
C ILE A 197 20.44 -7.71 7.02
N ARG A 198 20.40 -6.56 7.71
CA ARG A 198 21.57 -6.01 8.44
C ARG A 198 22.11 -7.01 9.46
N ALA A 199 21.22 -7.67 10.21
CA ALA A 199 21.62 -8.63 11.22
C ALA A 199 22.34 -9.85 10.61
N ARG A 200 21.81 -10.41 9.52
CA ARG A 200 22.30 -11.65 8.90
C ARG A 200 23.45 -11.44 7.91
N CYS A 201 23.61 -10.23 7.36
CA CYS A 201 24.70 -9.89 6.44
C CYS A 201 26.00 -9.47 7.15
N ARG A 202 25.98 -9.27 8.48
CA ARG A 202 27.18 -8.90 9.24
C ARG A 202 28.31 -9.90 9.05
N GLY A 203 29.44 -9.42 8.55
CA GLY A 203 30.65 -10.22 8.35
C GLY A 203 30.62 -11.18 7.16
N LEU A 204 29.58 -11.12 6.31
CA LEU A 204 29.51 -11.93 5.10
C LEU A 204 30.25 -11.25 3.93
N PRO A 205 30.85 -12.03 3.02
CA PRO A 205 31.37 -11.51 1.77
C PRO A 205 30.22 -11.13 0.81
N PRO A 206 30.45 -10.23 -0.17
CA PRO A 206 29.41 -9.72 -1.07
C PRO A 206 28.57 -10.80 -1.78
N GLU A 207 29.18 -11.92 -2.16
CA GLU A 207 28.50 -13.04 -2.82
C GLU A 207 27.48 -13.71 -1.89
N GLY A 208 27.74 -13.70 -0.58
CA GLY A 208 26.84 -14.24 0.44
C GLY A 208 25.67 -13.31 0.76
N ILE A 209 25.88 -11.99 0.66
CA ILE A 209 24.90 -10.95 1.01
C ILE A 209 23.66 -11.04 0.11
N ALA A 210 23.83 -11.20 -1.20
CA ALA A 210 22.71 -11.29 -2.14
C ALA A 210 21.76 -12.45 -1.80
N ARG A 211 22.32 -13.64 -1.59
CA ARG A 211 21.56 -14.84 -1.24
C ARG A 211 20.80 -14.67 0.09
N VAL A 212 21.44 -14.06 1.08
CA VAL A 212 20.82 -13.80 2.39
C VAL A 212 19.70 -12.76 2.27
N ALA A 213 19.91 -11.68 1.53
CA ALA A 213 18.89 -10.67 1.29
C ALA A 213 17.65 -11.28 0.60
N ASP A 214 17.84 -12.06 -0.45
CA ASP A 214 16.75 -12.76 -1.15
C ASP A 214 16.03 -13.78 -0.25
N GLN A 215 16.76 -14.46 0.62
CA GLN A 215 16.18 -15.38 1.59
C GLN A 215 15.31 -14.63 2.61
N VAL A 216 15.80 -13.53 3.19
CA VAL A 216 15.03 -12.71 4.14
C VAL A 216 13.76 -12.18 3.49
N VAL A 217 13.84 -11.62 2.28
CA VAL A 217 12.66 -11.13 1.55
C VAL A 217 11.66 -12.26 1.34
N ARG A 218 12.09 -13.46 0.92
CA ARG A 218 11.19 -14.61 0.75
C ARG A 218 10.54 -15.07 2.05
N GLU A 219 11.29 -15.16 3.14
CA GLU A 219 10.79 -15.59 4.45
C GLU A 219 9.72 -14.63 4.98
N VAL A 220 9.98 -13.33 4.95
CA VAL A 220 9.01 -12.31 5.40
C VAL A 220 7.76 -12.33 4.52
N ARG A 221 7.93 -12.41 3.19
CA ARG A 221 6.78 -12.54 2.27
C ARG A 221 5.95 -13.78 2.55
N ALA A 222 6.57 -14.93 2.78
CA ALA A 222 5.85 -16.17 3.09
C ALA A 222 5.04 -16.01 4.39
N ARG A 223 5.67 -15.49 5.45
CA ARG A 223 5.02 -15.28 6.75
C ARG A 223 3.79 -14.38 6.67
N HIS A 224 3.88 -13.27 5.94
CA HIS A 224 2.77 -12.31 5.81
C HIS A 224 1.78 -12.65 4.68
N SER A 225 2.16 -13.52 3.73
CA SER A 225 1.21 -14.04 2.74
C SER A 225 0.15 -14.94 3.37
N ILE A 226 0.52 -15.67 4.42
CA ILE A 226 -0.38 -16.50 5.23
C ILE A 226 -1.35 -15.58 5.99
N ASP A 227 -0.84 -14.58 6.69
CA ASP A 227 -1.64 -13.58 7.42
C ASP A 227 -2.66 -12.86 6.51
N ARG A 228 -2.26 -12.46 5.30
CA ARG A 228 -3.17 -11.82 4.34
C ARG A 228 -4.23 -12.78 3.79
N THR A 229 -3.92 -14.07 3.68
CA THR A 229 -4.86 -15.09 3.18
C THR A 229 -5.89 -15.41 4.25
N ASP A 230 -5.47 -15.58 5.50
CA ASP A 230 -6.35 -15.77 6.64
C ASP A 230 -7.23 -14.55 6.87
N ARG A 231 -6.65 -13.35 6.76
CA ARG A 231 -7.39 -12.09 6.87
C ARG A 231 -8.41 -11.90 5.75
N ARG A 232 -8.08 -12.29 4.51
CA ARG A 232 -9.06 -12.31 3.39
C ARG A 232 -10.15 -13.35 3.60
N ALA A 233 -9.83 -14.51 4.16
CA ALA A 233 -10.83 -15.53 4.51
C ALA A 233 -11.78 -15.01 5.59
N LEU A 234 -11.26 -14.32 6.61
CA LEU A 234 -12.06 -13.67 7.66
C LEU A 234 -12.92 -12.52 7.11
N GLU A 235 -12.36 -11.68 6.24
CA GLU A 235 -13.10 -10.62 5.53
C GLU A 235 -14.20 -11.21 4.63
N ALA A 236 -13.95 -12.33 3.95
CA ALA A 236 -14.94 -13.05 3.15
C ALA A 236 -16.08 -13.66 4.01
N CYS A 237 -15.80 -14.03 5.25
CA CYS A 237 -16.80 -14.42 6.24
C CYS A 237 -17.54 -13.21 6.88
N GLY A 238 -17.22 -11.98 6.47
CA GLY A 238 -17.80 -10.76 7.05
C GLY A 238 -17.29 -10.44 8.46
N ILE A 239 -16.19 -11.05 8.90
CA ILE A 239 -15.62 -10.88 10.23
C ILE A 239 -14.61 -9.74 10.20
N ASP A 240 -14.96 -8.61 10.82
CA ASP A 240 -14.02 -7.54 11.11
C ASP A 240 -13.30 -7.82 12.44
N LEU A 241 -12.08 -8.37 12.33
CA LEU A 241 -11.22 -8.64 13.49
C LEU A 241 -10.94 -7.38 14.32
N SER A 242 -10.85 -6.21 13.69
CA SER A 242 -10.59 -4.96 14.40
C SER A 242 -11.78 -4.61 15.30
N ARG A 243 -13.00 -4.81 14.80
CA ARG A 243 -14.23 -4.63 15.58
C ARG A 243 -14.34 -5.66 16.71
N LEU A 244 -13.98 -6.91 16.46
CA LEU A 244 -13.96 -7.95 17.49
C LEU A 244 -12.95 -7.62 18.60
N TYR A 245 -11.71 -7.28 18.26
CA TYR A 245 -10.70 -6.90 19.24
C TYR A 245 -11.10 -5.68 20.05
N HIS A 246 -11.67 -4.67 19.40
CA HIS A 246 -12.18 -3.48 20.09
C HIS A 246 -13.33 -3.82 21.05
N ALA A 247 -14.27 -4.69 20.64
CA ALA A 247 -15.38 -5.11 21.49
C ALA A 247 -14.89 -5.87 22.73
N VAL A 248 -13.98 -6.84 22.56
CA VAL A 248 -13.39 -7.61 23.67
C VAL A 248 -12.63 -6.68 24.63
N HIS A 249 -11.82 -5.77 24.09
CA HIS A 249 -11.09 -4.79 24.90
C HIS A 249 -12.04 -3.87 25.68
N THR A 250 -13.11 -3.40 25.04
CA THR A 250 -14.10 -2.52 25.68
C THR A 250 -14.81 -3.22 26.83
N LEU A 251 -15.23 -4.48 26.63
CA LEU A 251 -15.87 -5.29 27.68
C LEU A 251 -14.91 -5.56 28.85
N ALA A 252 -13.63 -5.80 28.57
CA ALA A 252 -12.61 -6.04 29.60
C ALA A 252 -12.33 -4.80 30.47
N LEU A 253 -12.63 -3.59 29.97
CA LEU A 253 -12.46 -2.33 30.69
C LEU A 253 -13.74 -1.82 31.37
N MET A 254 -14.86 -2.54 31.26
CA MET A 254 -16.10 -2.13 31.91
C MET A 254 -15.98 -2.20 33.44
N PRO A 255 -16.59 -1.25 34.17
CA PRO A 255 -16.71 -1.33 35.63
C PRO A 255 -17.41 -2.62 36.08
N GLU A 256 -17.23 -3.00 37.36
CA GLU A 256 -17.89 -4.18 37.91
C GLU A 256 -19.41 -4.12 37.73
N VAL A 257 -20.04 -5.26 37.40
CA VAL A 257 -21.47 -5.35 37.06
C VAL A 257 -22.37 -4.80 38.17
N GLY A 258 -21.99 -5.00 39.44
CA GLY A 258 -22.71 -4.47 40.59
C GLY A 258 -22.75 -2.94 40.66
N THR A 259 -21.77 -2.26 40.04
CA THR A 259 -21.72 -0.79 39.94
C THR A 259 -22.49 -0.25 38.73
N LEU A 260 -22.65 -1.06 37.67
CA LEU A 260 -23.32 -0.67 36.43
C LEU A 260 -24.84 -0.85 36.49
N LEU A 261 -25.32 -1.97 37.04
CA LEU A 261 -26.75 -2.32 37.05
C LEU A 261 -27.66 -1.22 37.65
N PRO A 262 -27.29 -0.52 38.75
CA PRO A 262 -28.13 0.53 39.31
C PRO A 262 -28.22 1.80 38.46
N VAL A 263 -27.30 2.00 37.51
CA VAL A 263 -27.14 3.24 36.73
C VAL A 263 -27.82 3.14 35.35
N ILE A 264 -28.15 1.92 34.91
CA ILE A 264 -28.81 1.70 33.62
C ILE A 264 -30.29 2.11 33.71
N PRO A 265 -30.76 3.07 32.88
CA PRO A 265 -32.16 3.47 32.88
C PRO A 265 -33.06 2.28 32.50
N PRO A 266 -34.19 2.06 33.21
CA PRO A 266 -35.10 0.96 32.90
C PRO A 266 -35.70 1.04 31.49
N GLY A 267 -35.76 2.24 30.90
CA GLY A 267 -36.18 2.45 29.51
C GLY A 267 -35.19 1.92 28.46
N ASP A 268 -33.92 1.69 28.82
CA ASP A 268 -32.87 1.22 27.92
C ASP A 268 -32.67 -0.30 27.95
N ALA A 269 -33.47 -1.05 28.73
CA ALA A 269 -33.37 -2.50 28.85
C ALA A 269 -33.45 -3.23 27.48
N HIS A 270 -34.28 -2.74 26.56
CA HIS A 270 -34.41 -3.26 25.19
C HIS A 270 -33.11 -3.20 24.37
N ARG A 271 -32.17 -2.30 24.73
CA ARG A 271 -30.86 -2.20 24.06
C ARG A 271 -29.94 -3.36 24.43
N LEU A 272 -30.32 -4.16 25.44
CA LEU A 272 -29.58 -5.32 25.94
C LEU A 272 -30.23 -6.65 25.56
N ASP A 273 -31.26 -6.68 24.69
CA ASP A 273 -31.98 -7.90 24.29
C ASP A 273 -31.08 -8.99 23.66
N GLY A 274 -29.88 -8.63 23.21
CA GLY A 274 -28.87 -9.55 22.68
C GLY A 274 -27.81 -10.03 23.68
N LEU A 275 -27.86 -9.59 24.94
CA LEU A 275 -26.78 -9.79 25.91
C LEU A 275 -26.50 -11.27 26.17
N ASP A 276 -27.53 -12.08 26.44
CA ASP A 276 -27.37 -13.52 26.69
C ASP A 276 -26.75 -14.27 25.51
N ARG A 277 -27.15 -13.90 24.29
CA ARG A 277 -26.58 -14.47 23.06
C ARG A 277 -25.12 -14.06 22.90
N ALA A 278 -24.78 -12.80 23.16
CA ALA A 278 -23.40 -12.32 23.10
C ALA A 278 -22.51 -12.98 24.15
N CYS A 279 -22.99 -13.12 25.39
CA CYS A 279 -22.29 -13.80 26.48
C CYS A 279 -22.04 -15.28 26.15
N SER A 280 -23.04 -15.97 25.61
CA SER A 280 -22.93 -17.38 25.21
C SER A 280 -21.86 -17.54 24.12
N TRP A 281 -21.90 -16.70 23.08
CA TRP A 281 -20.92 -16.70 22.00
C TRP A 281 -19.49 -16.41 22.49
N LEU A 282 -19.31 -15.40 23.34
CA LEU A 282 -18.00 -15.06 23.92
C LEU A 282 -17.45 -16.21 24.79
N THR A 283 -18.32 -16.88 25.54
CA THR A 283 -17.93 -18.03 26.37
C THR A 283 -17.48 -19.21 25.51
N GLU A 284 -18.21 -19.50 24.43
CA GLU A 284 -17.82 -20.54 23.47
C GLU A 284 -16.49 -20.20 22.78
N LEU A 285 -16.31 -18.94 22.37
CA LEU A 285 -15.06 -18.46 21.77
C LEU A 285 -13.87 -18.63 22.73
N ALA A 286 -14.01 -18.20 23.99
CA ALA A 286 -12.95 -18.32 24.99
C ALA A 286 -12.57 -19.78 25.27
N ARG A 287 -13.57 -20.69 25.33
CA ARG A 287 -13.34 -22.12 25.49
C ARG A 287 -12.65 -22.73 24.27
N ALA A 288 -13.07 -22.37 23.06
CA ALA A 288 -12.45 -22.83 21.82
C ALA A 288 -10.99 -22.36 21.71
N TRP A 289 -10.73 -21.10 22.08
CA TRP A 289 -9.39 -20.53 22.12
C TRP A 289 -8.47 -21.23 23.13
N SER A 290 -8.96 -21.52 24.33
CA SER A 290 -8.15 -22.21 25.35
C SER A 290 -7.73 -23.60 24.88
N ARG A 291 -8.65 -24.36 24.26
CA ARG A 291 -8.35 -25.67 23.67
C ARG A 291 -7.34 -25.60 22.52
N SER A 292 -7.38 -24.56 21.69
CA SER A 292 -6.41 -24.42 20.60
C SER A 292 -5.00 -24.16 21.13
N GLN A 293 -4.87 -23.38 22.22
CA GLN A 293 -3.57 -23.10 22.84
C GLN A 293 -2.95 -24.33 23.53
N GLU A 294 -3.77 -25.17 24.17
CA GLU A 294 -3.31 -26.45 24.77
C GLU A 294 -2.80 -27.42 23.69
N THR A 295 -3.46 -27.46 22.53
CA THR A 295 -3.06 -28.30 21.39
C THR A 295 -1.74 -27.84 20.79
N THR A 296 -1.49 -26.53 20.70
CA THR A 296 -0.21 -25.97 20.22
C THR A 296 0.92 -26.14 21.23
N GLY A 297 0.63 -26.06 22.53
CA GLY A 297 1.62 -26.26 23.60
C GLY A 297 2.14 -27.70 23.71
N THR A 298 1.31 -28.70 23.39
CA THR A 298 1.70 -30.12 23.51
C THR A 298 2.65 -30.57 22.37
N LEU A 299 2.62 -29.89 21.22
CA LEU A 299 3.57 -30.11 20.11
C LEU A 299 4.94 -29.43 20.34
N GLY A 300 5.05 -28.50 21.29
CA GLY A 300 6.29 -27.76 21.58
C GLY A 300 7.19 -28.35 22.67
N VAL A 301 6.80 -29.45 23.32
CA VAL A 301 7.59 -30.11 24.39
C VAL A 301 8.23 -31.43 23.92
N ALA A 302 8.02 -31.81 22.65
CA ALA A 302 8.59 -33.02 22.04
C ALA A 302 9.62 -32.71 20.93
N SER A 303 10.44 -31.67 21.10
CA SER A 303 11.62 -31.40 20.24
C SER A 303 12.81 -30.94 21.06
#